data_AF-A0A829HQB6-F1
#
_entry.id   AF-A0A829HQB6-F1
#
_cell.length_a   1.000
_cell.length_b   1.000
_cell.length_c   1.000
_cell.angle_alpha   90.00
_cell.angle_beta   90.00
_cell.angle_gamma   90.00
#
_symmetry.space_group_name_H-M   'P 1'
#
loop_
_entity.id
_entity.type
_entity.pdbx_description
1 polymer ?
#
loop_
_entity_poly.entity_id
_entity_poly.type
_entity_poly.pdbx_seq_one_letter_code
_entity_poly.pdbx_strand_id
1 'polypeptide(L)'
;MGVVLRLICVVVVAACTGPPRPGAQRLTLDVGHDYGDLFADGKLPVGDGKIVTDGARGGYVYACPRYAESFAAGAAVGAAVRGPWFSADGQWYYPDMKTHVQGHVQHHGEFSETKSEGVRVITTNDLPRDHSTGRFPIATDDTAYQYDRNPNAITAQDLTYVLASEPTYGIPQCIGPEVGVMLSGVVLFSALDAGGRDAGAWEVQDGCAGHPEVTGSYHYHTPSPCLATSDIAEVVGYALDGFPITGARVSDGNILTTRDLDECHGITSSVRLDGRDVATYHYVMTQDYPYSVNCFRGRPTTVQGGAQRPIPPGH
;
A
#
# COMPACT_ATOMS: atom_id res chain seq x y z
N MET A 1 -30.99 -48.75 43.09
CA MET A 1 -30.09 -49.30 42.06
C MET A 1 -30.65 -48.94 40.69
N GLY A 2 -29.86 -48.29 39.84
CA GLY A 2 -30.26 -47.91 38.48
C GLY A 2 -29.60 -46.60 38.03
N VAL A 3 -28.31 -46.64 37.70
CA VAL A 3 -27.59 -45.50 37.10
C VAL A 3 -27.72 -45.60 35.58
N VAL A 4 -28.30 -44.58 34.96
CA VAL A 4 -28.42 -44.47 33.50
C VAL A 4 -27.10 -43.91 32.95
N LEU A 5 -26.29 -44.76 32.33
CA LEU A 5 -25.13 -44.34 31.55
C LEU A 5 -25.61 -43.79 30.19
N ARG A 6 -25.43 -42.49 29.95
CA ARG A 6 -25.53 -41.92 28.60
C ARG A 6 -24.16 -42.01 27.93
N LEU A 7 -24.03 -42.88 26.92
CA LEU A 7 -22.89 -42.88 26.01
C LEU A 7 -22.92 -41.58 25.18
N ILE A 8 -21.91 -40.74 25.34
CA ILE A 8 -21.63 -39.63 24.42
C ILE A 8 -20.71 -40.19 23.32
N CYS A 9 -21.23 -40.34 22.10
CA CYS A 9 -20.40 -40.60 20.92
C CYS A 9 -19.64 -39.32 20.57
N VAL A 10 -18.33 -39.32 20.80
CA VAL A 10 -17.42 -38.31 20.24
C VAL A 10 -17.15 -38.72 18.79
N VAL A 11 -17.75 -38.01 17.84
CA VAL A 11 -17.40 -38.13 16.42
C VAL A 11 -16.10 -37.36 16.21
N VAL A 12 -14.98 -38.08 16.14
CA VAL A 12 -13.73 -37.52 15.64
C VAL A 12 -13.87 -37.38 14.13
N VAL A 13 -14.17 -36.17 13.67
CA VAL A 13 -14.08 -35.84 12.24
C VAL A 13 -12.60 -35.76 11.90
N ALA A 14 -12.03 -36.87 11.46
CA ALA A 14 -10.74 -36.87 10.80
C ALA A 14 -10.90 -36.10 9.48
N ALA A 15 -10.42 -34.85 9.46
CA ALA A 15 -10.29 -34.11 8.22
C ALA A 15 -9.29 -34.86 7.33
N CYS A 16 -9.79 -35.43 6.22
CA CYS A 16 -8.94 -35.95 5.16
C CYS A 16 -8.13 -34.78 4.59
N THR A 17 -6.90 -34.61 5.05
CA THR A 17 -5.93 -33.73 4.43
C THR A 17 -5.52 -34.37 3.10
N GLY A 18 -6.16 -33.94 2.02
CA GLY A 18 -5.62 -34.16 0.69
C GLY A 18 -4.20 -33.59 0.60
N PRO A 19 -3.34 -34.12 -0.29
CA PRO A 19 -2.02 -33.55 -0.50
C PRO A 19 -2.16 -32.05 -0.83
N PRO A 20 -1.26 -31.19 -0.33
CA PRO A 20 -1.30 -29.77 -0.65
C PRO A 20 -1.37 -29.61 -2.17
N ARG A 21 -2.36 -28.86 -2.65
CA ARG A 21 -2.38 -28.39 -4.04
C ARG A 21 -1.01 -27.77 -4.32
N PRO A 22 -0.42 -27.93 -5.51
CA PRO A 22 0.84 -27.29 -5.84
C PRO A 22 0.70 -25.80 -5.53
N GLY A 23 1.35 -25.34 -4.46
CA GLY A 23 1.29 -23.96 -4.05
C GLY A 23 1.89 -23.12 -5.15
N ALA A 24 1.29 -21.95 -5.43
CA ALA A 24 1.93 -20.95 -6.29
C ALA A 24 3.39 -20.80 -5.82
N GLN A 25 4.32 -21.13 -6.71
CA GLN A 25 5.74 -21.07 -6.39
C GLN A 25 6.08 -19.61 -6.12
N ARG A 26 6.67 -19.32 -4.96
CA ARG A 26 7.09 -17.95 -4.62
C ARG A 26 8.13 -17.50 -5.64
N LEU A 27 7.87 -16.37 -6.28
CA LEU A 27 8.88 -15.69 -7.09
C LEU A 27 10.06 -15.33 -6.20
N THR A 28 11.28 -15.62 -6.63
CA THR A 28 12.51 -15.35 -5.88
C THR A 28 13.39 -14.43 -6.70
N LEU A 29 13.97 -13.42 -6.04
CA LEU A 29 14.87 -12.44 -6.66
C LEU A 29 16.12 -13.14 -7.18
N ASP A 30 16.47 -12.90 -8.44
CA ASP A 30 17.76 -13.25 -9.00
C ASP A 30 18.70 -12.05 -8.87
N VAL A 31 19.53 -12.05 -7.83
CA VAL A 31 20.50 -10.97 -7.57
C VAL A 31 21.59 -10.86 -8.64
N GLY A 32 21.75 -11.88 -9.49
CA GLY A 32 22.69 -11.87 -10.62
C GLY A 32 22.06 -11.32 -11.91
N HIS A 33 20.75 -11.10 -11.94
CA HIS A 33 20.05 -10.58 -13.10
C HIS A 33 20.16 -9.04 -13.18
N ASP A 34 20.42 -8.56 -14.39
CA ASP A 34 20.33 -7.14 -14.72
C ASP A 34 18.92 -6.82 -15.21
N TYR A 35 18.10 -6.28 -14.31
CA TYR A 35 16.74 -5.80 -14.60
C TYR A 35 16.75 -4.47 -15.36
N GLY A 36 17.87 -3.74 -15.31
CA GLY A 36 18.07 -2.40 -15.86
C GLY A 36 17.28 -1.32 -15.13
N ASP A 37 17.24 -0.13 -15.72
CA ASP A 37 16.41 1.00 -15.28
C ASP A 37 15.43 1.36 -16.42
N LEU A 38 14.29 0.64 -16.44
CA LEU A 38 13.33 0.71 -17.54
C LEU A 38 12.75 2.12 -17.76
N PHE A 39 12.66 2.91 -16.69
CA PHE A 39 12.04 4.24 -16.73
C PHE A 39 13.04 5.36 -16.44
N ALA A 40 14.32 5.14 -16.79
CA ALA A 40 15.37 6.15 -16.70
C ALA A 40 15.07 7.44 -17.50
N ASP A 41 14.12 7.39 -18.44
CA ASP A 41 13.62 8.55 -19.19
C ASP A 41 12.54 9.35 -18.45
N GLY A 42 12.17 8.94 -17.23
CA GLY A 42 11.17 9.59 -16.39
C GLY A 42 9.73 9.40 -16.87
N LYS A 43 9.48 8.48 -17.80
CA LYS A 43 8.17 8.28 -18.43
C LYS A 43 7.48 7.04 -17.88
N LEU A 44 6.38 7.21 -17.15
CA LEU A 44 5.66 6.12 -16.51
C LEU A 44 4.31 5.83 -17.18
N PRO A 45 3.92 4.55 -17.33
CA PRO A 45 2.62 4.19 -17.89
C PRO A 45 1.51 4.50 -16.88
N VAL A 46 0.42 5.12 -17.36
CA VAL A 46 -0.76 5.39 -16.52
C VAL A 46 -1.51 4.08 -16.22
N GLY A 47 -1.87 3.88 -14.95
CA GLY A 47 -2.53 2.69 -14.44
C GLY A 47 -4.06 2.64 -14.54
N ASP A 48 -4.70 3.66 -15.12
CA ASP A 48 -6.16 3.77 -15.20
C ASP A 48 -6.83 2.50 -15.75
N GLY A 49 -7.89 2.06 -15.07
CA GLY A 49 -8.68 0.89 -15.48
C GLY A 49 -8.03 -0.47 -15.19
N LYS A 50 -6.81 -0.51 -14.64
CA LYS A 50 -6.15 -1.76 -14.22
C LYS A 50 -6.65 -2.24 -12.85
N ILE A 51 -7.95 -2.52 -12.77
CA ILE A 51 -8.62 -3.03 -11.57
C ILE A 51 -9.31 -4.36 -11.88
N VAL A 52 -9.24 -5.29 -10.95
CA VAL A 52 -9.93 -6.59 -10.99
C VAL A 52 -10.62 -6.85 -9.66
N THR A 53 -11.74 -7.59 -9.68
CA THR A 53 -12.51 -7.96 -8.47
C THR A 53 -12.77 -9.46 -8.37
N ASP A 54 -12.36 -10.22 -9.37
CA ASP A 54 -12.57 -11.66 -9.52
C ASP A 54 -11.31 -12.50 -9.22
N GLY A 55 -10.13 -11.86 -9.17
CA GLY A 55 -8.89 -12.49 -8.76
C GLY A 55 -7.66 -11.62 -9.06
N ALA A 56 -6.54 -11.94 -8.42
CA ALA A 56 -5.29 -11.22 -8.62
C ALA A 56 -4.72 -11.38 -10.04
N ARG A 57 -4.12 -10.30 -10.55
CA ARG A 57 -3.47 -10.24 -11.86
C ARG A 57 -2.30 -9.26 -11.79
N GLY A 58 -1.13 -9.66 -12.28
CA GLY A 58 0.06 -8.81 -12.30
C GLY A 58 -0.21 -7.47 -12.99
N GLY A 59 0.15 -6.38 -12.30
CA GLY A 59 -0.09 -5.01 -12.74
C GLY A 59 -1.52 -4.47 -12.58
N TYR A 60 -2.39 -5.19 -11.87
CA TYR A 60 -3.77 -4.76 -11.58
C TYR A 60 -4.02 -4.74 -10.08
N VAL A 61 -4.80 -3.76 -9.60
CA VAL A 61 -5.31 -3.78 -8.21
C VAL A 61 -6.44 -4.78 -8.09
N TYR A 62 -6.28 -5.78 -7.21
CA TYR A 62 -7.35 -6.71 -6.84
C TYR A 62 -8.20 -6.09 -5.72
N ALA A 63 -9.16 -5.27 -6.09
CA ALA A 63 -10.02 -4.55 -5.16
C ALA A 63 -11.12 -5.47 -4.60
N CYS A 64 -11.37 -5.39 -3.29
CA CYS A 64 -12.52 -6.07 -2.72
C CYS A 64 -13.83 -5.46 -3.26
N PRO A 65 -14.91 -6.24 -3.45
CA PRO A 65 -16.14 -5.76 -4.08
C PRO A 65 -16.69 -4.45 -3.48
N ARG A 66 -16.75 -4.35 -2.14
CA ARG A 66 -17.18 -3.12 -1.45
C ARG A 66 -16.27 -1.92 -1.71
N TYR A 67 -14.97 -2.16 -1.86
CA TYR A 67 -14.04 -1.08 -2.21
C TYR A 67 -14.29 -0.63 -3.65
N ALA A 68 -14.46 -1.58 -4.58
CA ALA A 68 -14.77 -1.28 -5.98
C ALA A 68 -16.12 -0.55 -6.16
N GLU A 69 -17.13 -0.91 -5.37
CA GLU A 69 -18.43 -0.23 -5.36
C GLU A 69 -18.34 1.24 -4.95
N SER A 70 -17.31 1.63 -4.18
CA SER A 70 -17.14 3.01 -3.70
C SER A 70 -16.65 3.98 -4.79
N PHE A 71 -16.02 3.49 -5.86
CA PHE A 71 -15.40 4.32 -6.88
C PHE A 71 -16.39 5.22 -7.63
N ALA A 72 -17.62 4.73 -7.86
CA ALA A 72 -18.64 5.53 -8.54
C ALA A 72 -19.01 6.80 -7.74
N ALA A 73 -19.06 6.70 -6.40
CA ALA A 73 -19.30 7.86 -5.54
C ALA A 73 -18.05 8.75 -5.43
N GLY A 74 -16.85 8.15 -5.46
CA GLY A 74 -15.59 8.87 -5.37
C GLY A 74 -15.17 9.59 -6.66
N ALA A 75 -15.69 9.20 -7.83
CA ALA A 75 -15.37 9.85 -9.10
C ALA A 75 -15.80 11.33 -9.18
N ALA A 76 -16.68 11.78 -8.29
CA ALA A 76 -17.10 13.17 -8.18
C ALA A 76 -16.21 14.02 -7.24
N VAL A 77 -15.24 13.41 -6.56
CA VAL A 77 -14.33 14.06 -5.59
C VAL A 77 -12.86 13.78 -5.96
N GLY A 78 -11.95 14.67 -5.54
CA GLY A 78 -10.51 14.56 -5.87
C GLY A 78 -10.13 15.31 -7.15
N ALA A 79 -8.97 14.97 -7.72
CA ALA A 79 -8.40 15.68 -8.87
C ALA A 79 -9.29 15.60 -10.12
N ALA A 80 -9.78 16.76 -10.58
CA ALA A 80 -10.75 16.84 -11.67
C ALA A 80 -10.11 17.05 -13.06
N VAL A 81 -8.83 17.40 -13.10
CA VAL A 81 -8.13 17.82 -14.33
C VAL A 81 -6.86 16.99 -14.52
N ARG A 82 -6.65 16.47 -15.72
CA ARG A 82 -5.34 15.92 -16.10
C ARG A 82 -4.33 17.06 -16.15
N GLY A 83 -3.30 16.98 -15.32
CA GLY A 83 -2.24 17.96 -15.31
C GLY A 83 -1.39 17.94 -16.59
N PRO A 84 -0.56 18.98 -16.81
CA PRO A 84 0.34 19.08 -17.96
C PRO A 84 1.43 18.00 -17.99
N TRP A 85 1.56 17.19 -16.94
CA TRP A 85 2.47 16.05 -16.85
C TRP A 85 1.94 14.78 -17.52
N PHE A 86 0.70 14.77 -18.04
CA PHE A 86 0.21 13.67 -18.87
C PHE A 86 0.66 13.83 -20.33
N SER A 87 0.92 12.72 -21.01
CA SER A 87 1.02 12.71 -22.47
C SER A 87 -0.31 13.07 -23.12
N ALA A 88 -0.27 13.55 -24.37
CA ALA A 88 -1.47 13.96 -25.10
C ALA A 88 -2.52 12.84 -25.26
N ASP A 89 -2.08 11.58 -25.35
CA ASP A 89 -2.96 10.39 -25.41
C ASP A 89 -3.39 9.88 -24.02
N GLY A 90 -2.87 10.48 -22.94
CA GLY A 90 -3.14 10.09 -21.56
C GLY A 90 -2.63 8.70 -21.17
N GLN A 91 -1.79 8.07 -22.00
CA GLN A 91 -1.24 6.73 -21.71
C GLN A 91 -0.01 6.77 -20.81
N TRP A 92 0.62 7.94 -20.71
CA TRP A 92 1.85 8.16 -19.97
C TRP A 92 1.76 9.40 -19.10
N TYR A 93 2.55 9.42 -18.04
CA TYR A 93 2.77 10.62 -17.24
C TYR A 93 4.25 10.76 -16.84
N TYR A 94 4.65 11.98 -16.51
CA TYR A 94 6.03 12.34 -16.18
C TYR A 94 6.09 12.89 -14.74
N PRO A 95 6.52 12.10 -13.74
CA PRO A 95 6.58 12.53 -12.35
C PRO A 95 7.34 13.84 -12.12
N ASP A 96 8.47 14.03 -12.80
CA ASP A 96 9.30 15.24 -12.66
C ASP A 96 8.60 16.52 -13.18
N MET A 97 7.55 16.37 -13.99
CA MET A 97 6.72 17.49 -14.44
C MET A 97 5.51 17.73 -13.54
N LYS A 98 5.24 16.84 -12.57
CA LYS A 98 4.15 17.05 -11.63
C LYS A 98 4.46 18.28 -10.77
N THR A 99 3.45 19.11 -10.59
CA THR A 99 3.51 20.11 -9.53
C THR A 99 3.37 19.40 -8.19
N HIS A 100 3.94 20.00 -7.16
CA HIS A 100 3.78 19.55 -5.78
C HIS A 100 3.15 20.65 -4.94
N VAL A 101 2.38 20.26 -3.93
CA VAL A 101 1.89 21.20 -2.90
C VAL A 101 3.09 21.76 -2.14
N GLN A 102 3.22 23.08 -2.13
CA GLN A 102 4.33 23.77 -1.50
C GLN A 102 4.14 23.83 0.02
N GLY A 103 5.25 23.89 0.75
CA GLY A 103 5.24 24.04 2.20
C GLY A 103 6.34 23.24 2.88
N HIS A 104 6.55 23.57 4.14
CA HIS A 104 7.47 22.86 5.03
C HIS A 104 6.82 22.79 6.42
N VAL A 105 5.68 22.12 6.50
CA VAL A 105 4.90 21.98 7.72
C VAL A 105 5.46 20.82 8.52
N GLN A 106 6.00 21.13 9.70
CA GLN A 106 6.50 20.15 10.64
C GLN A 106 5.37 19.58 11.48
N HIS A 107 5.45 18.27 11.74
CA HIS A 107 4.47 17.54 12.53
C HIS A 107 5.13 16.86 13.73
N HIS A 108 4.34 16.59 14.76
CA HIS A 108 4.76 15.77 15.89
C HIS A 108 4.34 14.31 15.65
N GLY A 109 5.09 13.62 14.79
CA GLY A 109 4.88 12.20 14.48
C GLY A 109 5.13 11.28 15.67
N GLU A 110 4.15 10.46 16.01
CA GLU A 110 4.25 9.42 17.03
C GLU A 110 4.18 8.06 16.35
N PHE A 111 5.16 7.20 16.65
CA PHE A 111 5.19 5.82 16.16
C PHE A 111 5.90 4.93 17.16
N SER A 112 5.25 3.81 17.49
CA SER A 112 5.82 2.74 18.31
C SER A 112 5.61 1.40 17.64
N GLU A 113 6.57 0.50 17.83
CA GLU A 113 6.54 -0.84 17.30
C GLU A 113 7.03 -1.81 18.38
N THR A 114 6.24 -2.85 18.62
CA THR A 114 6.61 -3.93 19.53
C THR A 114 6.33 -5.28 18.88
N LYS A 115 7.16 -6.27 19.21
CA LYS A 115 7.01 -7.64 18.71
C LYS A 115 7.04 -8.61 19.88
N SER A 116 6.00 -9.42 20.02
CA SER A 116 5.88 -10.45 21.05
C SER A 116 4.91 -11.54 20.58
N GLU A 117 5.16 -12.79 20.99
CA GLU A 117 4.23 -13.91 20.82
C GLU A 117 3.70 -14.09 19.37
N GLY A 118 4.57 -13.89 18.37
CA GLY A 118 4.21 -14.03 16.95
C GLY A 118 3.45 -12.85 16.36
N VAL A 119 3.23 -11.78 17.12
CA VAL A 119 2.52 -10.56 16.71
C VAL A 119 3.46 -9.35 16.69
N ARG A 120 3.27 -8.48 15.71
CA ARG A 120 3.85 -7.14 15.63
C ARG A 120 2.74 -6.12 15.87
N VAL A 121 2.86 -5.33 16.93
CA VAL A 121 1.92 -4.24 17.24
C VAL A 121 2.58 -2.93 16.89
N ILE A 122 1.94 -2.16 16.01
CA ILE A 122 2.39 -0.82 15.61
C ILE A 122 1.31 0.17 16.04
N THR A 123 1.70 1.23 16.73
CA THR A 123 0.82 2.36 17.04
C THR A 123 1.35 3.61 16.38
N THR A 124 0.49 4.43 15.78
CA THR A 124 0.89 5.70 15.20
C THR A 124 -0.23 6.72 15.18
N ASN A 125 0.15 8.00 15.19
CA ASN A 125 -0.77 9.10 14.96
C ASN A 125 -0.87 9.54 13.50
N ASP A 126 -0.33 8.76 12.55
CA ASP A 126 -0.36 9.02 11.11
C ASP A 126 0.28 10.34 10.66
N LEU A 127 1.11 10.93 11.53
CA LEU A 127 1.91 12.09 11.18
C LEU A 127 3.35 11.65 10.91
N PRO A 128 4.00 12.20 9.87
CA PRO A 128 5.38 11.85 9.56
C PRO A 128 6.30 12.26 10.70
N ARG A 129 7.20 11.34 11.07
CA ARG A 129 8.13 11.52 12.19
C ARG A 129 9.50 12.09 11.79
N ASP A 130 9.83 12.04 10.51
CA ASP A 130 11.20 12.25 9.99
C ASP A 130 11.25 13.21 8.79
N HIS A 131 10.12 13.75 8.36
CA HIS A 131 10.06 14.75 7.30
C HIS A 131 8.86 15.70 7.48
N SER A 132 8.97 16.86 6.83
CA SER A 132 7.89 17.84 6.73
C SER A 132 6.92 17.50 5.61
N THR A 133 5.72 18.07 5.66
CA THR A 133 4.73 17.99 4.57
C THR A 133 4.54 19.33 3.86
N GLY A 134 3.83 19.30 2.74
CA GLY A 134 3.25 20.47 2.10
C GLY A 134 2.18 21.14 2.98
N ARG A 135 1.76 22.34 2.59
CA ARG A 135 0.72 23.07 3.32
C ARG A 135 -0.66 22.65 2.82
N PHE A 136 -1.31 21.78 3.57
CA PHE A 136 -2.71 21.39 3.36
C PHE A 136 -3.65 22.06 4.38
N PRO A 137 -4.89 22.47 4.00
CA PRO A 137 -5.48 22.44 2.66
C PRO A 137 -4.69 23.24 1.63
N ILE A 138 -4.75 22.83 0.35
CA ILE A 138 -3.99 23.49 -0.72
C ILE A 138 -4.42 24.95 -0.80
N ALA A 139 -3.43 25.85 -0.68
CA ALA A 139 -3.67 27.28 -0.69
C ALA A 139 -4.06 27.76 -2.10
N THR A 140 -4.95 28.76 -2.19
CA THR A 140 -5.40 29.29 -3.50
C THR A 140 -4.30 29.94 -4.33
N ASP A 141 -3.21 30.35 -3.70
CA ASP A 141 -2.01 30.92 -4.30
C ASP A 141 -0.91 29.88 -4.57
N ASP A 142 -1.13 28.61 -4.22
CA ASP A 142 -0.25 27.50 -4.61
C ASP A 142 -0.48 27.13 -6.08
N THR A 143 0.61 26.90 -6.81
CA THR A 143 0.58 26.40 -8.20
C THR A 143 -0.17 25.08 -8.35
N ALA A 144 -0.24 24.25 -7.31
CA ALA A 144 -1.00 23.00 -7.28
C ALA A 144 -2.51 23.23 -7.38
N TYR A 145 -3.02 24.35 -6.84
CA TYR A 145 -4.45 24.61 -6.68
C TYR A 145 -5.24 24.61 -7.99
N GLN A 146 -4.57 24.93 -9.11
CA GLN A 146 -5.19 24.95 -10.43
C GLN A 146 -5.53 23.54 -10.96
N TYR A 147 -4.87 22.51 -10.46
CA TYR A 147 -5.04 21.11 -10.89
C TYR A 147 -5.76 20.27 -9.84
N ASP A 148 -5.44 20.51 -8.57
CA ASP A 148 -6.05 19.85 -7.43
C ASP A 148 -6.22 20.86 -6.30
N ARG A 149 -7.43 20.95 -5.76
CA ARG A 149 -7.78 21.90 -4.71
C ARG A 149 -7.69 21.31 -3.31
N ASN A 150 -7.47 20.00 -3.18
CA ASN A 150 -7.58 19.19 -1.96
C ASN A 150 -7.88 20.04 -0.70
N PRO A 151 -9.17 20.16 -0.32
CA PRO A 151 -9.60 21.07 0.75
C PRO A 151 -9.34 20.49 2.15
N ASN A 152 -8.73 19.31 2.25
CA ASN A 152 -8.58 18.60 3.50
C ASN A 152 -7.30 19.04 4.22
N ALA A 153 -7.34 19.01 5.56
CA ALA A 153 -6.20 19.30 6.40
C ALA A 153 -5.58 18.00 6.92
N ILE A 154 -4.25 17.97 7.09
CA ILE A 154 -3.58 16.87 7.78
C ILE A 154 -3.91 16.95 9.28
N THR A 155 -4.40 15.86 9.86
CA THR A 155 -4.73 15.77 11.29
C THR A 155 -4.21 14.46 11.87
N ALA A 156 -3.73 14.53 13.11
CA ALA A 156 -3.34 13.33 13.86
C ALA A 156 -4.49 12.31 13.94
N GLN A 157 -4.16 11.05 13.70
CA GLN A 157 -5.03 9.90 13.88
C GLN A 157 -4.67 9.17 15.19
N ASP A 158 -5.40 8.11 15.51
CA ASP A 158 -5.07 7.18 16.59
C ASP A 158 -5.22 5.77 16.03
N LEU A 159 -4.12 5.21 15.50
CA LEU A 159 -4.12 3.95 14.75
C LEU A 159 -3.29 2.90 15.47
N THR A 160 -3.85 1.70 15.59
CA THR A 160 -3.18 0.50 16.10
C THR A 160 -3.32 -0.65 15.10
N TYR A 161 -2.17 -1.16 14.67
CA TYR A 161 -2.04 -2.32 13.79
C TYR A 161 -1.58 -3.52 14.60
N VAL A 162 -2.26 -4.66 14.41
CA VAL A 162 -1.91 -5.93 15.05
C VAL A 162 -1.60 -6.95 13.95
N LEU A 163 -0.36 -6.94 13.48
CA LEU A 163 0.10 -7.72 12.34
C LEU A 163 0.69 -9.06 12.78
N ALA A 164 0.62 -10.07 11.92
CA ALA A 164 1.45 -11.27 12.11
C ALA A 164 2.93 -10.87 11.94
N SER A 165 3.76 -11.17 12.94
CA SER A 165 5.21 -10.90 12.83
C SER A 165 5.97 -11.94 12.00
N GLU A 166 5.32 -13.06 11.72
CA GLU A 166 5.75 -14.17 10.86
C GLU A 166 4.58 -14.58 9.96
N PRO A 167 4.25 -13.76 8.94
CA PRO A 167 3.11 -14.02 8.06
C PRO A 167 3.31 -15.28 7.22
N THR A 168 2.22 -16.00 6.97
CA THR A 168 2.23 -17.20 6.13
C THR A 168 1.82 -16.83 4.70
N TYR A 169 2.66 -17.19 3.73
CA TYR A 169 2.35 -17.01 2.31
C TYR A 169 1.23 -17.97 1.88
N GLY A 170 0.15 -17.41 1.37
CA GLY A 170 -1.08 -18.09 0.98
C GLY A 170 -1.59 -17.62 -0.37
N ILE A 171 -2.90 -17.82 -0.57
CA ILE A 171 -3.57 -17.42 -1.81
C ILE A 171 -3.82 -15.90 -1.83
N PRO A 172 -3.82 -15.25 -3.00
CA PRO A 172 -4.16 -13.84 -3.11
C PRO A 172 -5.51 -13.50 -2.46
N GLN A 173 -5.55 -12.41 -1.70
CA GLN A 173 -6.75 -11.81 -1.13
C GLN A 173 -6.89 -10.38 -1.65
N CYS A 174 -8.12 -9.94 -1.87
CA CYS A 174 -8.40 -8.59 -2.32
C CYS A 174 -8.02 -7.55 -1.25
N ILE A 175 -7.83 -6.31 -1.67
CA ILE A 175 -7.43 -5.19 -0.81
C ILE A 175 -8.54 -4.12 -0.71
N GLY A 176 -8.47 -3.33 0.35
CA GLY A 176 -9.21 -2.08 0.52
C GLY A 176 -8.37 -0.86 0.11
N PRO A 177 -8.78 0.36 0.49
CA PRO A 177 -8.01 1.57 0.21
C PRO A 177 -6.69 1.59 0.97
N GLU A 178 -6.70 1.23 2.24
CA GLU A 178 -5.49 1.12 3.06
C GLU A 178 -4.86 -0.27 2.92
N VAL A 179 -3.55 -0.31 2.70
CA VAL A 179 -2.82 -1.56 2.42
C VAL A 179 -1.62 -1.78 3.34
N GLY A 180 -1.19 -0.78 4.11
CA GLY A 180 -0.11 -0.94 5.07
C GLY A 180 0.20 0.32 5.88
N VAL A 181 1.26 0.23 6.67
CA VAL A 181 1.81 1.32 7.47
C VAL A 181 3.32 1.40 7.25
N MET A 182 3.81 2.62 7.03
CA MET A 182 5.24 2.89 6.77
C MET A 182 5.99 3.15 8.08
N LEU A 183 7.29 2.87 8.09
CA LEU A 183 8.15 3.14 9.26
C LEU A 183 8.30 4.63 9.57
N SER A 184 7.97 5.52 8.62
CA SER A 184 7.85 6.96 8.85
C SER A 184 6.62 7.36 9.69
N GLY A 185 5.74 6.41 10.04
CA GLY A 185 4.51 6.64 10.79
C GLY A 185 3.26 6.84 9.93
N VAL A 186 3.44 6.97 8.63
CA VAL A 186 2.39 7.36 7.68
C VAL A 186 1.72 6.12 7.09
N VAL A 187 0.40 6.17 6.91
CA VAL A 187 -0.39 5.11 6.28
C VAL A 187 -0.03 4.95 4.79
N LEU A 188 -0.07 3.72 4.29
CA LEU A 188 0.07 3.41 2.86
C LEU A 188 -1.31 3.03 2.28
N PHE A 189 -1.73 3.75 1.26
CA PHE A 189 -2.92 3.42 0.47
C PHE A 189 -2.54 2.65 -0.80
N SER A 190 -3.54 1.96 -1.36
CA SER A 190 -3.46 1.29 -2.65
C SER A 190 -3.18 2.30 -3.77
N ALA A 191 -2.84 1.82 -4.97
CA ALA A 191 -2.58 2.69 -6.13
C ALA A 191 -3.76 3.58 -6.60
N LEU A 192 -4.93 3.44 -5.99
CA LEU A 192 -6.19 3.99 -6.47
C LEU A 192 -6.61 5.26 -5.72
N ASP A 193 -7.04 6.26 -6.49
CA ASP A 193 -7.72 7.43 -5.94
C ASP A 193 -9.17 7.09 -5.56
N ALA A 194 -9.91 8.07 -5.04
CA ALA A 194 -11.31 7.89 -4.65
C ALA A 194 -12.20 7.38 -5.82
N GLY A 195 -11.86 7.71 -7.06
CA GLY A 195 -12.57 7.32 -8.28
C GLY A 195 -12.07 6.01 -8.93
N GLY A 196 -11.10 5.31 -8.32
CA GLY A 196 -10.52 4.11 -8.90
C GLY A 196 -9.58 4.39 -10.09
N ARG A 197 -8.97 5.57 -10.15
CA ARG A 197 -7.94 5.91 -11.13
C ARG A 197 -6.55 5.77 -10.51
N ASP A 198 -5.52 5.90 -11.33
CA ASP A 198 -4.13 5.95 -10.87
C ASP A 198 -3.88 7.20 -10.00
N ALA A 199 -3.86 7.04 -8.66
CA ALA A 199 -3.65 8.15 -7.73
C ALA A 199 -2.30 8.85 -7.93
N GLY A 200 -1.26 8.06 -8.24
CA GLY A 200 0.09 8.55 -8.51
C GLY A 200 0.15 9.45 -9.74
N ALA A 201 -0.69 9.19 -10.75
CA ALA A 201 -0.79 10.04 -11.93
C ALA A 201 -1.74 11.23 -11.74
N TRP A 202 -2.89 11.04 -11.09
CA TRP A 202 -3.99 12.00 -11.07
C TRP A 202 -3.95 13.01 -9.92
N GLU A 203 -3.70 12.56 -8.69
CA GLU A 203 -3.75 13.41 -7.51
C GLU A 203 -2.47 14.25 -7.39
N VAL A 204 -2.56 15.43 -6.78
CA VAL A 204 -1.38 16.26 -6.52
C VAL A 204 -0.92 16.00 -5.08
N GLN A 205 0.29 15.48 -4.95
CA GLN A 205 0.94 15.24 -3.66
C GLN A 205 1.88 16.41 -3.30
N ASP A 206 2.36 16.43 -2.06
CA ASP A 206 3.46 17.31 -1.68
C ASP A 206 4.82 16.78 -2.15
N GLY A 207 5.90 17.46 -1.76
CA GLY A 207 7.27 17.08 -2.10
C GLY A 207 7.74 15.73 -1.52
N CYS A 208 7.00 15.17 -0.56
CA CYS A 208 7.23 13.85 -0.01
C CYS A 208 6.24 12.80 -0.57
N ALA A 209 5.56 13.12 -1.68
CA ALA A 209 4.63 12.23 -2.36
C ALA A 209 3.44 11.78 -1.49
N GLY A 210 3.08 12.54 -0.46
CA GLY A 210 1.88 12.28 0.34
C GLY A 210 0.85 13.41 0.24
N HIS A 211 -0.36 13.12 0.68
CA HIS A 211 -1.47 14.08 0.77
C HIS A 211 -2.56 13.60 1.75
N PRO A 212 -3.41 14.50 2.29
CA PRO A 212 -4.50 14.10 3.18
C PRO A 212 -5.77 13.72 2.42
N GLU A 213 -6.54 12.78 2.98
CA GLU A 213 -7.92 12.55 2.57
C GLU A 213 -8.94 13.24 3.50
N VAL A 214 -10.24 13.00 3.29
CA VAL A 214 -11.36 13.71 3.93
C VAL A 214 -11.45 13.56 5.45
N THR A 215 -10.83 12.54 6.05
CA THR A 215 -10.71 12.37 7.50
C THR A 215 -9.39 12.91 8.07
N GLY A 216 -8.56 13.49 7.19
CA GLY A 216 -7.30 14.12 7.52
C GLY A 216 -6.12 13.16 7.64
N SER A 217 -6.29 11.90 7.26
CA SER A 217 -5.18 10.93 7.21
C SER A 217 -4.23 11.29 6.07
N TYR A 218 -2.97 11.53 6.41
CA TYR A 218 -1.90 11.77 5.44
C TYR A 218 -1.40 10.41 4.98
N HIS A 219 -1.28 10.19 3.68
CA HIS A 219 -0.92 8.87 3.16
C HIS A 219 -0.11 8.94 1.88
N TYR A 220 0.59 7.85 1.57
CA TYR A 220 1.25 7.64 0.29
C TYR A 220 0.44 6.68 -0.59
N HIS A 221 0.56 6.86 -1.90
CA HIS A 221 0.18 5.85 -2.90
C HIS A 221 1.40 5.29 -3.64
N THR A 222 2.46 6.10 -3.77
CA THR A 222 3.68 5.81 -4.54
C THR A 222 4.90 5.74 -3.63
N PRO A 223 6.08 5.28 -4.11
CA PRO A 223 7.33 5.47 -3.36
C PRO A 223 7.53 6.94 -3.04
N SER A 224 7.83 7.25 -1.78
CA SER A 224 8.10 8.61 -1.34
C SER A 224 9.60 8.91 -1.35
N PRO A 225 10.02 10.06 -1.90
CA PRO A 225 11.44 10.47 -1.87
C PRO A 225 11.94 10.80 -0.46
N CYS A 226 11.03 10.90 0.52
CA CYS A 226 11.33 11.18 1.92
C CYS A 226 11.46 9.91 2.78
N LEU A 227 11.27 8.72 2.19
CA LEU A 227 11.59 7.46 2.87
C LEU A 227 13.10 7.25 2.90
N ALA A 228 13.59 6.63 3.97
CA ALA A 228 15.02 6.51 4.26
C ALA A 228 15.84 5.78 3.19
N THR A 229 15.21 4.91 2.40
CA THR A 229 15.88 4.03 1.44
C THR A 229 14.92 3.55 0.36
N SER A 230 15.49 3.23 -0.81
CA SER A 230 14.80 2.60 -1.95
C SER A 230 15.32 1.18 -2.23
N ASP A 231 16.15 0.63 -1.35
CA ASP A 231 16.81 -0.67 -1.52
C ASP A 231 15.85 -1.86 -1.31
N ILE A 232 16.01 -2.90 -2.12
CA ILE A 232 15.21 -4.14 -2.11
C ILE A 232 15.42 -4.99 -0.84
N ALA A 233 16.54 -4.81 -0.14
CA ALA A 233 16.84 -5.48 1.11
C ALA A 233 16.35 -4.70 2.32
N GLU A 234 15.97 -3.43 2.20
CA GLU A 234 15.61 -2.59 3.35
C GLU A 234 14.10 -2.46 3.52
N VAL A 235 13.62 -2.72 4.74
CA VAL A 235 12.21 -2.61 5.08
C VAL A 235 11.84 -1.15 5.31
N VAL A 236 10.82 -0.68 4.61
CA VAL A 236 10.28 0.69 4.72
C VAL A 236 8.87 0.73 5.33
N GLY A 237 8.22 -0.43 5.48
CA GLY A 237 6.90 -0.54 6.08
C GLY A 237 6.42 -1.98 6.19
N TYR A 238 5.17 -2.15 6.60
CA TYR A 238 4.51 -3.45 6.67
C TYR A 238 3.11 -3.37 6.06
N ALA A 239 2.76 -4.38 5.26
CA ALA A 239 1.41 -4.55 4.74
C ALA A 239 0.46 -5.03 5.85
N LEU A 240 -0.84 -4.84 5.66
CA LEU A 240 -1.85 -5.24 6.65
C LEU A 240 -1.93 -6.77 6.87
N ASP A 241 -1.32 -7.57 6.00
CA ASP A 241 -1.18 -9.02 6.17
C ASP A 241 0.12 -9.44 6.90
N GLY A 242 0.93 -8.46 7.31
CA GLY A 242 2.15 -8.62 8.10
C GLY A 242 3.43 -8.79 7.30
N PHE A 243 3.36 -8.92 5.96
CA PHE A 243 4.59 -8.98 5.17
C PHE A 243 5.30 -7.63 5.13
N PRO A 244 6.65 -7.63 5.13
CA PRO A 244 7.42 -6.40 4.93
C PRO A 244 7.13 -5.76 3.58
N ILE A 245 7.35 -4.45 3.52
CA ILE A 245 7.38 -3.64 2.31
C ILE A 245 8.80 -3.08 2.17
N THR A 246 9.41 -3.22 1.00
CA THR A 246 10.77 -2.75 0.70
C THR A 246 10.78 -1.79 -0.49
N GLY A 247 11.94 -1.22 -0.83
CA GLY A 247 12.11 -0.48 -2.09
C GLY A 247 12.42 -1.39 -3.28
N ALA A 248 12.56 -0.83 -4.48
CA ALA A 248 12.77 -1.60 -5.72
C ALA A 248 14.22 -1.69 -6.22
N ARG A 249 15.17 -0.97 -5.61
CA ARG A 249 16.56 -0.90 -6.10
C ARG A 249 17.33 -2.16 -5.69
N VAL A 250 17.81 -2.91 -6.67
CA VAL A 250 18.70 -4.07 -6.45
C VAL A 250 20.16 -3.62 -6.39
N SER A 251 20.54 -2.71 -7.28
CA SER A 251 21.84 -2.03 -7.31
C SER A 251 21.74 -0.74 -8.15
N ASP A 252 22.83 0.01 -8.28
CA ASP A 252 22.85 1.23 -9.11
C ASP A 252 22.50 0.91 -10.57
N GLY A 253 21.45 1.57 -11.09
CA GLY A 253 20.93 1.34 -12.44
C GLY A 253 20.18 0.02 -12.64
N ASN A 254 19.93 -0.73 -11.56
CA ASN A 254 19.21 -2.01 -11.59
C ASN A 254 18.02 -1.95 -10.63
N ILE A 255 16.83 -1.71 -11.19
CA ILE A 255 15.62 -1.35 -10.44
C ILE A 255 14.48 -2.24 -10.90
N LEU A 256 13.83 -2.92 -9.95
CA LEU A 256 12.66 -3.74 -10.24
C LEU A 256 11.49 -2.86 -10.68
N THR A 257 10.69 -3.42 -11.59
CA THR A 257 9.42 -2.85 -12.04
C THR A 257 8.29 -3.86 -11.83
N THR A 258 7.05 -3.46 -12.04
CA THR A 258 5.88 -4.35 -11.93
C THR A 258 6.03 -5.66 -12.71
N ARG A 259 6.73 -5.64 -13.86
CA ARG A 259 6.92 -6.84 -14.70
C ARG A 259 7.83 -7.90 -14.06
N ASP A 260 8.59 -7.52 -13.04
CA ASP A 260 9.58 -8.35 -12.36
C ASP A 260 9.03 -8.95 -11.05
N LEU A 261 7.76 -8.66 -10.73
CA LEU A 261 7.09 -9.03 -9.48
C LEU A 261 5.93 -10.02 -9.72
N ASP A 262 5.47 -10.65 -8.65
CA ASP A 262 4.33 -11.56 -8.72
C ASP A 262 2.98 -10.83 -8.88
N GLU A 263 1.86 -11.56 -8.98
CA GLU A 263 0.55 -10.94 -9.17
C GLU A 263 0.08 -10.04 -8.01
N CYS A 264 0.72 -10.16 -6.84
CA CYS A 264 0.50 -9.32 -5.67
C CYS A 264 1.64 -8.30 -5.44
N HIS A 265 2.45 -8.05 -6.46
CA HIS A 265 3.48 -7.00 -6.44
C HIS A 265 4.56 -7.24 -5.38
N GLY A 266 4.90 -8.52 -5.16
CA GLY A 266 5.99 -8.90 -4.27
C GLY A 266 6.91 -9.97 -4.83
N ILE A 267 7.96 -10.24 -4.05
CA ILE A 267 9.04 -11.17 -4.37
C ILE A 267 9.63 -11.76 -3.09
N THR A 268 10.36 -12.87 -3.21
CA THR A 268 11.12 -13.47 -2.10
C THR A 268 12.60 -13.13 -2.26
N SER A 269 13.20 -12.53 -1.23
CA SER A 269 14.64 -12.30 -1.15
C SER A 269 15.07 -12.21 0.32
N SER A 270 16.37 -11.98 0.55
CA SER A 270 16.87 -11.61 1.87
C SER A 270 16.61 -10.13 2.14
N VAL A 271 15.96 -9.82 3.26
CA VAL A 271 15.70 -8.44 3.72
C VAL A 271 16.19 -8.24 5.15
N ARG A 272 16.58 -7.02 5.50
CA ARG A 272 16.97 -6.60 6.85
C ARG A 272 15.70 -6.36 7.69
N LEU A 273 15.32 -7.36 8.47
CA LEU A 273 14.14 -7.34 9.33
C LEU A 273 14.54 -7.53 10.80
N ASP A 274 14.08 -6.63 11.67
CA ASP A 274 14.37 -6.66 13.12
C ASP A 274 15.88 -6.78 13.43
N GLY A 275 16.73 -6.11 12.63
CA GLY A 275 18.19 -6.11 12.78
C GLY A 275 18.90 -7.37 12.28
N ARG A 276 18.22 -8.26 11.55
CA ARG A 276 18.79 -9.50 10.98
C ARG A 276 18.40 -9.66 9.52
N ASP A 277 19.22 -10.41 8.79
CA ASP A 277 18.87 -10.80 7.42
C ASP A 277 17.93 -12.02 7.46
N VAL A 278 16.77 -11.87 6.83
CA VAL A 278 15.71 -12.88 6.78
C VAL A 278 15.29 -13.11 5.34
N ALA A 279 15.33 -14.36 4.89
CA ALA A 279 14.75 -14.75 3.61
C ALA A 279 13.22 -14.85 3.75
N THR A 280 12.48 -13.90 3.18
CA THR A 280 11.02 -13.83 3.25
C THR A 280 10.42 -13.28 1.96
N TYR A 281 9.14 -13.56 1.74
CA TYR A 281 8.34 -12.77 0.81
C TYR A 281 8.16 -11.35 1.37
N HIS A 282 8.16 -10.36 0.49
CA HIS A 282 7.88 -8.97 0.80
C HIS A 282 7.28 -8.28 -0.42
N TYR A 283 6.52 -7.22 -0.19
CA TYR A 283 6.02 -6.35 -1.24
C TYR A 283 7.08 -5.32 -1.61
N VAL A 284 7.11 -4.92 -2.87
CA VAL A 284 8.15 -4.05 -3.41
C VAL A 284 7.55 -2.73 -3.85
N MET A 285 8.06 -1.62 -3.35
CA MET A 285 7.64 -0.30 -3.80
C MET A 285 8.33 0.08 -5.11
N THR A 286 7.63 -0.03 -6.23
CA THR A 286 8.14 0.32 -7.58
C THR A 286 7.63 1.69 -8.03
N GLN A 287 8.34 2.29 -8.99
CA GLN A 287 7.93 3.58 -9.56
C GLN A 287 6.69 3.48 -10.46
N ASP A 288 6.42 2.32 -11.06
CA ASP A 288 5.30 2.10 -11.98
C ASP A 288 4.10 1.47 -11.27
N TYR A 289 2.89 1.79 -11.77
CA TYR A 289 1.63 1.27 -11.26
C TYR A 289 1.63 -0.28 -11.21
N PRO A 290 1.18 -0.92 -10.09
CA PRO A 290 0.43 -0.36 -8.96
C PRO A 290 1.27 0.15 -7.78
N TYR A 291 2.55 0.42 -7.99
CA TYR A 291 3.48 1.02 -7.01
C TYR A 291 3.82 0.21 -5.77
N SER A 292 2.91 -0.62 -5.25
CA SER A 292 3.08 -1.41 -4.03
C SER A 292 1.97 -2.48 -3.96
N VAL A 293 1.62 -2.92 -2.74
CA VAL A 293 0.62 -3.94 -2.42
C VAL A 293 -0.67 -3.75 -3.23
N ASN A 294 -0.92 -4.66 -4.18
CA ASN A 294 -2.12 -4.69 -5.03
C ASN A 294 -3.00 -5.94 -4.77
N CYS A 295 -2.50 -6.90 -3.99
CA CYS A 295 -3.27 -7.89 -3.24
C CYS A 295 -2.47 -8.37 -2.02
N PHE A 296 -3.16 -8.97 -1.05
CA PHE A 296 -2.50 -9.63 0.07
C PHE A 296 -2.16 -11.09 -0.25
N ARG A 297 -0.98 -11.54 0.18
CA ARG A 297 -0.50 -12.93 0.17
C ARG A 297 -0.61 -13.58 1.54
N GLY A 298 -0.77 -12.81 2.61
CA GLY A 298 -1.05 -13.30 3.95
C GLY A 298 -2.51 -13.16 4.33
N ARG A 299 -2.80 -13.38 5.62
CA ARG A 299 -4.12 -13.09 6.20
C ARG A 299 -4.12 -11.63 6.69
N PRO A 300 -4.87 -10.72 6.05
CA PRO A 300 -4.94 -9.34 6.50
C PRO A 300 -5.56 -9.25 7.89
N THR A 301 -5.02 -8.36 8.71
CA THR A 301 -5.58 -7.99 10.01
C THR A 301 -6.53 -6.81 9.88
N THR A 302 -7.28 -6.54 10.95
CA THR A 302 -8.12 -5.35 11.06
C THR A 302 -7.34 -4.23 11.76
N VAL A 303 -7.35 -3.03 11.19
CA VAL A 303 -6.83 -1.81 11.82
C VAL A 303 -7.78 -1.36 12.91
N GLN A 304 -7.26 -1.04 14.09
CA GLN A 304 -8.03 -0.51 15.22
C GLN A 304 -7.78 0.98 15.37
N GLY A 305 -8.86 1.75 15.53
CA GLY A 305 -8.78 3.21 15.59
C GLY A 305 -8.72 3.85 14.19
N GLY A 306 -9.10 5.13 14.12
CA GLY A 306 -9.38 5.87 12.87
C GLY A 306 -10.80 6.44 12.85
N ALA A 307 -10.95 7.65 12.30
CA ALA A 307 -12.26 8.26 12.13
C ALA A 307 -13.09 7.42 11.13
N GLN A 308 -14.15 6.76 11.60
CA GLN A 308 -15.07 6.06 10.71
C GLN A 308 -15.67 7.07 9.74
N ARG A 309 -15.53 6.82 8.42
CA ARG A 309 -16.33 7.51 7.41
C ARG A 309 -17.82 7.44 7.83
N PRO A 310 -18.56 8.56 7.90
CA PRO A 310 -19.99 8.48 7.98
C PRO A 310 -20.49 7.65 6.80
N ILE A 311 -21.10 6.50 7.08
CA ILE A 311 -21.85 5.74 6.08
C ILE A 311 -22.95 6.69 5.60
N PRO A 312 -23.03 7.06 4.30
CA PRO A 312 -24.18 7.81 3.81
C PRO A 312 -25.43 6.99 4.13
N PRO A 313 -26.45 7.55 4.79
CA PRO A 313 -27.68 6.81 5.06
C PRO A 313 -28.24 6.33 3.71
N GLY A 314 -28.32 5.01 3.56
CA GLY A 314 -28.82 4.40 2.34
C GLY A 314 -30.29 4.75 2.13
N HIS A 315 -30.57 5.48 1.05
CA HIS A 315 -31.87 5.59 0.40
C HIS A 315 -31.67 5.80 -1.10
#